data_AF-A0A496UTB7-F1
#
_entry.id   AF-A0A496UTB7-F1
#
_cell.length_a   1.000
_cell.length_b   1.000
_cell.length_c   1.000
_cell.angle_alpha   90.00
_cell.angle_beta   90.00
_cell.angle_gamma   90.00
#
_symmetry.space_group_name_H-M   'P 1'
#
loop_
_entity.id
_entity.type
_entity.pdbx_description
1 polymer ?
#
loop_
_entity_poly.entity_id
_entity_poly.type
_entity_poly.pdbx_seq_one_letter_code
_entity_poly.pdbx_strand_id
1 'polypeptide(L)'
;MGIKLHIKLSLPKPAPPPRPSRADLVLWSGAVCLVAASLFVFAGPGLRQVQKASFETAVRTNAATLQLAAESYAAAHQGSYPDDPHDLLPWLPGDRPPVNPVDGEPLRFRDEPGDVTYRSPTHGRDYVIEGWGRRAALGPPVIVLSGQARFNLSASHTD
;
A
#
# COMPACT_ATOMS: atom_id res chain seq x y z
N MET A 1 9.69 -84.24 16.03
CA MET A 1 8.72 -84.00 14.93
C MET A 1 7.96 -82.72 15.25
N GLY A 2 8.23 -81.63 14.53
CA GLY A 2 7.55 -80.34 14.72
C GLY A 2 6.68 -80.02 13.51
N ILE A 3 5.38 -79.87 13.71
CA ILE A 3 4.41 -79.59 12.64
C ILE A 3 4.35 -78.06 12.46
N LYS A 4 4.87 -77.56 11.33
CA LYS A 4 4.69 -76.16 10.92
C LYS A 4 3.31 -76.00 10.28
N LEU A 5 2.37 -75.35 10.97
CA LEU A 5 1.10 -74.91 10.38
C LEU A 5 1.30 -73.58 9.64
N HIS A 6 1.29 -73.61 8.31
CA HIS A 6 1.22 -72.43 7.47
C HIS A 6 -0.25 -72.00 7.30
N ILE A 7 -0.70 -71.04 8.12
CA ILE A 7 -2.02 -70.41 7.94
C ILE A 7 -1.87 -69.27 6.94
N LYS A 8 -2.34 -69.46 5.70
CA LYS A 8 -2.49 -68.36 4.72
C LYS A 8 -3.75 -67.56 5.08
N LEU A 9 -3.58 -66.44 5.77
CA LEU A 9 -4.64 -65.43 5.91
C LEU A 9 -4.86 -64.76 4.55
N SER A 10 -5.86 -65.22 3.80
CA SER A 10 -6.32 -64.55 2.59
C SER A 10 -7.26 -63.43 3.00
N LEU A 11 -6.75 -62.21 3.15
CA LEU A 11 -7.57 -61.02 3.42
C LEU A 11 -8.55 -60.80 2.25
N PRO A 12 -9.86 -60.61 2.52
CA PRO A 12 -10.83 -60.35 1.46
C PRO A 12 -10.47 -59.05 0.75
N LYS A 13 -10.41 -59.11 -0.59
CA LYS A 13 -10.14 -57.95 -1.44
C LYS A 13 -11.22 -56.90 -1.17
N PRO A 14 -10.88 -55.66 -0.78
CA PRO A 14 -11.88 -54.65 -0.49
C PRO A 14 -12.71 -54.38 -1.74
N ALA A 15 -14.03 -54.31 -1.57
CA ALA A 15 -14.94 -53.99 -2.65
C ALA A 15 -14.62 -52.60 -3.21
N PRO A 16 -14.72 -52.39 -4.53
CA PRO A 16 -14.55 -51.07 -5.11
C PRO A 16 -15.64 -50.12 -4.59
N PRO A 17 -15.32 -48.84 -4.33
CA PRO A 17 -16.31 -47.90 -3.85
C PRO A 17 -17.45 -47.74 -4.86
N PRO A 18 -18.69 -47.54 -4.39
CA PRO A 18 -19.82 -47.31 -5.28
C PRO A 18 -19.57 -46.06 -6.13
N ARG A 19 -19.89 -46.15 -7.42
CA ARG A 19 -19.77 -44.99 -8.32
C ARG A 19 -20.80 -43.94 -7.91
N PRO A 20 -20.42 -42.65 -7.79
CA PRO A 20 -21.36 -41.59 -7.46
C PRO A 20 -22.45 -41.51 -8.53
N SER A 21 -23.69 -41.36 -8.08
CA SER A 21 -24.82 -41.16 -8.99
C SER A 21 -24.76 -39.77 -9.62
N ARG A 22 -25.48 -39.56 -10.73
CA ARG A 22 -25.60 -38.22 -11.34
C ARG A 22 -26.20 -37.20 -10.38
N ALA A 23 -27.12 -37.64 -9.52
CA ALA A 23 -27.72 -36.79 -8.49
C ALA A 23 -26.69 -36.35 -7.45
N ASP A 24 -25.80 -37.26 -7.03
CA ASP A 24 -24.71 -36.93 -6.12
C ASP A 24 -23.78 -35.88 -6.76
N LEU A 25 -23.40 -36.07 -8.02
CA LEU A 25 -22.54 -35.12 -8.74
C LEU A 25 -23.18 -33.71 -8.81
N VAL A 26 -24.47 -33.63 -9.10
CA VAL A 26 -25.20 -32.34 -9.11
C VAL A 26 -25.22 -31.73 -7.71
N LEU A 27 -25.52 -32.50 -6.67
CA LEU A 27 -25.55 -32.01 -5.28
C LEU A 27 -24.17 -31.49 -4.83
N TRP A 28 -23.11 -32.25 -5.09
CA TRP A 28 -21.73 -31.85 -4.79
C TRP A 28 -21.33 -30.58 -5.53
N SER A 29 -21.65 -30.49 -6.82
CA SER A 29 -21.37 -29.28 -7.62
C SER A 29 -22.11 -28.05 -7.08
N GLY A 30 -23.39 -28.22 -6.71
CA GLY A 30 -24.18 -27.15 -6.10
C GLY A 30 -23.63 -26.69 -4.76
N ALA A 31 -23.25 -27.63 -3.90
CA ALA A 31 -22.66 -27.33 -2.59
C ALA A 31 -21.33 -26.57 -2.73
N VAL A 32 -20.45 -26.99 -3.64
CA VAL A 32 -19.17 -26.32 -3.91
C VAL A 32 -19.41 -24.90 -4.44
N CYS A 33 -20.33 -24.73 -5.40
CA CYS A 33 -20.68 -23.41 -5.92
C CYS A 33 -21.23 -22.48 -4.85
N LEU A 34 -22.09 -22.98 -3.95
CA LEU A 34 -22.66 -22.20 -2.85
C LEU A 34 -21.59 -21.76 -1.85
N VAL A 35 -20.67 -22.64 -1.49
CA VAL A 35 -19.55 -22.31 -0.59
C VAL A 35 -18.64 -21.27 -1.25
N ALA A 36 -18.29 -21.46 -2.52
CA ALA A 36 -17.47 -20.50 -3.26
C ALA A 36 -18.12 -19.12 -3.37
N ALA A 37 -19.43 -19.06 -3.69
CA ALA A 37 -20.19 -17.83 -3.75
C ALA A 37 -20.24 -17.13 -2.39
N SER A 38 -20.47 -17.90 -1.32
CA SER A 38 -20.50 -17.38 0.06
C SER A 38 -19.16 -16.77 0.44
N LEU A 39 -18.04 -17.47 0.19
CA LEU A 39 -16.70 -16.95 0.44
C LEU A 39 -16.45 -15.63 -0.31
N PHE A 40 -16.91 -15.52 -1.55
CA PHE A 40 -16.73 -14.30 -2.33
C PHE A 40 -17.50 -13.11 -1.74
N VAL A 41 -18.74 -13.34 -1.28
CA VAL A 41 -19.58 -12.31 -0.63
C VAL A 41 -18.95 -11.82 0.67
N PHE A 42 -18.37 -12.70 1.48
CA PHE A 42 -17.76 -12.33 2.76
C PHE A 42 -16.34 -11.77 2.61
N ALA A 43 -15.53 -12.27 1.68
CA ALA A 43 -14.14 -11.83 1.49
C ALA A 43 -14.04 -10.47 0.75
N GLY A 44 -14.99 -10.18 -0.15
CA GLY A 44 -14.98 -8.98 -0.98
C GLY A 44 -14.83 -7.66 -0.20
N PRO A 45 -15.66 -7.40 0.83
CA PRO A 45 -15.55 -6.19 1.65
C PRO A 45 -14.18 -6.05 2.34
N GLY A 46 -13.63 -7.14 2.89
CA GLY A 46 -12.32 -7.14 3.56
C GLY A 46 -11.18 -6.79 2.60
N LEU A 47 -11.17 -7.37 1.40
CA LEU A 47 -10.17 -7.05 0.37
C LEU A 47 -10.19 -5.56 -0.01
N ARG A 48 -11.38 -4.97 -0.18
CA ARG A 48 -11.52 -3.54 -0.50
C ARG A 48 -10.99 -2.65 0.62
N GLN A 49 -11.18 -3.04 1.88
CA GLN A 49 -10.65 -2.29 3.03
C GLN A 49 -9.13 -2.33 3.08
N VAL A 50 -8.52 -3.49 2.87
CA VAL A 50 -7.05 -3.64 2.81
C VAL A 50 -6.47 -2.83 1.65
N GLN A 51 -7.07 -2.89 0.47
CA GLN A 51 -6.65 -2.10 -0.69
C GLN A 51 -6.74 -0.59 -0.45
N LYS A 52 -7.80 -0.14 0.24
CA LYS A 52 -7.94 1.27 0.62
C LYS A 52 -6.84 1.68 1.60
N ALA A 53 -6.57 0.86 2.62
CA ALA A 53 -5.54 1.13 3.60
C ALA A 53 -4.14 1.17 2.95
N SER A 54 -3.81 0.20 2.10
CA SER A 54 -2.51 0.16 1.41
C SER A 54 -2.32 1.37 0.50
N PHE A 55 -3.38 1.80 -0.19
CA PHE A 55 -3.37 3.01 -1.00
C PHE A 55 -3.05 4.26 -0.17
N GLU A 56 -3.78 4.46 0.93
CA GLU A 56 -3.56 5.63 1.80
C GLU A 56 -2.17 5.60 2.44
N THR A 57 -1.67 4.41 2.82
CA THR A 57 -0.30 4.25 3.31
C THR A 57 0.72 4.65 2.24
N ALA A 58 0.55 4.24 0.98
CA ALA A 58 1.47 4.60 -0.10
C ALA A 58 1.51 6.12 -0.32
N VAL A 59 0.36 6.80 -0.35
CA VAL A 59 0.29 8.27 -0.46
C VAL A 59 0.99 8.94 0.73
N ARG A 60 0.79 8.45 1.95
CA ARG A 60 1.47 8.97 3.15
C ARG A 60 2.99 8.78 3.06
N THR A 61 3.45 7.63 2.58
CA THR A 61 4.88 7.36 2.38
C THR A 61 5.48 8.28 1.31
N ASN A 62 4.78 8.54 0.21
CA ASN A 62 5.21 9.49 -0.81
C ASN A 62 5.34 10.91 -0.23
N ALA A 63 4.33 11.36 0.52
CA ALA A 63 4.36 12.67 1.18
C ALA A 63 5.52 12.78 2.19
N ALA A 64 5.78 11.74 2.98
CA ALA A 64 6.91 11.70 3.92
C ALA A 64 8.28 11.70 3.20
N THR A 65 8.37 11.03 2.06
CA THR A 65 9.58 11.04 1.23
C THR A 65 9.86 12.44 0.69
N LEU A 66 8.81 13.13 0.23
CA LEU A 66 8.87 14.53 -0.19
C LEU A 66 9.26 15.46 0.95
N GLN A 67 8.72 15.22 2.15
CA GLN A 67 9.09 15.97 3.35
C GLN A 67 10.58 15.84 3.64
N LEU A 68 11.11 14.61 3.62
CA LEU A 68 12.53 14.38 3.84
C LEU A 68 13.40 15.09 2.80
N ALA A 69 12.98 15.09 1.53
CA ALA A 69 13.67 15.82 0.47
C ALA A 69 13.63 17.34 0.72
N ALA A 70 12.49 17.90 1.13
CA ALA A 70 12.36 19.32 1.46
C ALA A 70 13.24 19.75 2.64
N GLU A 71 13.29 18.94 3.70
CA GLU A 71 14.16 19.18 4.86
C GLU A 71 15.64 19.06 4.48
N SER A 72 15.99 18.10 3.61
CA SER A 72 17.36 17.93 3.11
C SER A 72 17.79 19.12 2.24
N TYR A 73 16.89 19.59 1.36
CA TYR A 73 17.08 20.81 0.59
C TYR A 73 17.33 21.99 1.53
N ALA A 74 16.48 22.18 2.55
CA ALA A 74 16.62 23.29 3.49
C ALA A 74 17.93 23.22 4.27
N ALA A 75 18.37 22.02 4.68
CA ALA A 75 19.66 21.83 5.33
C ALA A 75 20.84 22.30 4.45
N ALA A 76 20.74 22.14 3.13
CA ALA A 76 21.74 22.61 2.18
C ALA A 76 21.60 24.09 1.79
N HIS A 77 20.40 24.67 1.91
CA HIS A 77 20.07 26.03 1.48
C HIS A 77 19.77 26.98 2.65
N GLN A 78 20.53 26.86 3.74
CA GLN A 78 20.46 27.76 4.90
C GLN A 78 19.05 27.89 5.51
N GLY A 79 18.30 26.78 5.51
CA GLY A 79 16.94 26.72 6.01
C GLY A 79 15.87 27.20 5.02
N SER A 80 16.22 27.54 3.78
CA SER A 80 15.25 27.90 2.74
C SER A 80 14.69 26.66 2.05
N TYR A 81 13.38 26.61 1.86
CA TYR A 81 12.70 25.63 1.02
C TYR A 81 12.57 26.13 -0.42
N PRO A 82 12.41 25.24 -1.42
CA PRO A 82 12.19 25.66 -2.79
C PRO A 82 10.74 26.12 -3.02
N ASP A 83 10.55 26.98 -4.01
CA ASP A 83 9.22 27.38 -4.49
C ASP A 83 8.65 26.37 -5.49
N ASP A 84 9.49 25.79 -6.35
CA ASP A 84 9.11 24.76 -7.31
C ASP A 84 9.36 23.36 -6.72
N PRO A 85 8.35 22.47 -6.66
CA PRO A 85 8.58 21.09 -6.25
C PRO A 85 9.58 20.31 -7.10
N HIS A 86 9.84 20.69 -8.36
CA HIS A 86 10.82 20.00 -9.20
C HIS A 86 12.26 20.21 -8.71
N ASP A 87 12.52 21.26 -7.92
CA ASP A 87 13.82 21.47 -7.28
C ASP A 87 14.12 20.45 -6.18
N LEU A 88 13.10 19.70 -5.73
CA LEU A 88 13.26 18.59 -4.79
C LEU A 88 13.70 17.29 -5.47
N LEU A 89 13.65 17.18 -6.79
CA LEU A 89 13.99 15.94 -7.51
C LEU A 89 15.39 15.43 -7.18
N PRO A 90 16.46 16.25 -7.18
CA PRO A 90 17.81 15.80 -6.82
C PRO A 90 17.98 15.33 -5.37
N TRP A 91 16.99 15.62 -4.52
CA TRP A 91 16.97 15.25 -3.10
C TRP A 91 16.11 14.00 -2.84
N LEU A 92 15.47 13.47 -3.88
CA LEU A 92 14.66 12.27 -3.81
C LEU A 92 15.48 11.01 -4.14
N PRO A 93 15.06 9.83 -3.65
CA PRO A 93 15.73 8.58 -3.96
C PRO A 93 15.81 8.30 -5.47
N GLY A 94 17.02 8.37 -6.03
CA GLY A 94 17.26 8.11 -7.45
C GLY A 94 16.82 9.25 -8.37
N ASP A 95 16.81 10.49 -7.87
CA ASP A 95 16.59 11.73 -8.62
C ASP A 95 15.25 11.77 -9.39
N ARG A 96 14.24 11.09 -8.87
CA ARG A 96 12.94 10.90 -9.53
C ARG A 96 11.77 10.97 -8.56
N PRO A 97 10.57 11.36 -9.03
CA PRO A 97 9.37 11.29 -8.22
C PRO A 97 9.09 9.85 -7.75
N PRO A 98 8.51 9.68 -6.54
CA PRO A 98 7.93 8.40 -6.13
C PRO A 98 6.83 7.94 -7.09
N VAL A 99 6.38 6.70 -6.94
CA VAL A 99 5.33 6.14 -7.81
C VAL A 99 3.93 6.50 -7.29
N ASN A 100 3.04 6.91 -8.18
CA ASN A 100 1.62 7.11 -7.87
C ASN A 100 0.93 5.73 -7.69
N PRO A 101 0.27 5.48 -6.55
CA PRO A 101 -0.37 4.19 -6.26
C PRO A 101 -1.67 3.92 -7.04
N VAL A 102 -2.17 4.87 -7.85
CA VAL A 102 -3.35 4.70 -8.70
C VAL A 102 -2.99 4.02 -10.02
N ASP A 103 -2.05 4.60 -10.76
CA ASP A 103 -1.71 4.21 -12.13
C ASP A 103 -0.33 3.56 -12.25
N GLY A 104 0.53 3.68 -11.23
CA GLY A 104 1.90 3.15 -11.25
C GLY A 104 2.89 4.04 -11.98
N GLU A 105 2.48 5.22 -12.42
CA GLU A 105 3.32 6.21 -13.08
C GLU A 105 4.10 7.05 -12.04
N PRO A 106 5.12 7.82 -12.46
CA PRO A 106 5.72 8.82 -11.59
C PRO A 106 4.66 9.78 -11.04
N LEU A 107 4.70 10.00 -9.73
CA LEU A 107 3.87 10.96 -9.03
C LEU A 107 4.01 12.33 -9.65
N ARG A 108 2.88 13.02 -9.77
CA ARG A 108 2.79 14.39 -10.26
C ARG A 108 2.55 15.32 -9.07
N PHE A 109 3.01 16.56 -9.20
CA PHE A 109 2.79 17.57 -8.16
C PHE A 109 1.43 18.26 -8.36
N ARG A 110 0.34 17.51 -8.17
CA ARG A 110 -1.04 17.93 -8.45
C ARG A 110 -2.02 17.45 -7.38
N ASP A 111 -3.20 18.04 -7.35
CA ASP A 111 -4.33 17.68 -6.51
C ASP A 111 -5.18 16.53 -7.10
N GLU A 112 -4.51 15.55 -7.70
CA GLU A 112 -5.13 14.38 -8.32
C GLU A 112 -5.03 13.13 -7.42
N PRO A 113 -5.92 12.12 -7.58
CA PRO A 113 -5.83 10.89 -6.80
C PRO A 113 -4.45 10.22 -6.87
N GLY A 114 -3.86 9.95 -5.70
CA GLY A 114 -2.56 9.29 -5.56
C GLY A 114 -1.35 10.22 -5.67
N ASP A 115 -1.57 11.47 -6.11
CA ASP A 115 -0.53 12.48 -6.23
C ASP A 115 -0.34 13.26 -4.90
N VAL A 116 0.67 14.12 -4.90
CA VAL A 116 1.02 14.97 -3.75
C VAL A 116 1.19 16.40 -4.23
N THR A 117 0.54 17.36 -3.58
CA THR A 117 0.84 18.78 -3.79
C THR A 117 1.97 19.22 -2.87
N TYR A 118 2.78 20.15 -3.36
CA TYR A 118 3.77 20.85 -2.58
C TYR A 118 3.60 22.35 -2.85
N ARG A 119 3.70 23.16 -1.80
CA ARG A 119 3.71 24.62 -1.90
C ARG A 119 4.59 25.21 -0.81
N SER A 120 5.19 26.37 -1.09
CA SER A 120 5.86 27.22 -0.09
C SER A 120 5.09 28.54 0.08
N PRO A 121 4.08 28.60 0.97
CA PRO A 121 3.23 29.78 1.13
C PRO A 121 3.99 31.08 1.43
N THR A 122 5.15 30.98 2.09
CA THR A 122 5.97 32.12 2.49
C THR A 122 7.24 32.28 1.66
N HIS A 123 7.28 31.72 0.46
CA HIS A 123 8.40 31.83 -0.49
C HIS A 123 9.74 31.42 0.11
N GLY A 124 9.82 30.16 0.53
CA GLY A 124 11.01 29.50 1.03
C GLY A 124 11.16 29.46 2.55
N ARG A 125 10.27 30.06 3.35
CA ARG A 125 10.37 29.95 4.83
C ARG A 125 9.52 28.84 5.43
N ASP A 126 8.60 28.29 4.66
CA ASP A 126 7.77 27.16 5.06
C ASP A 126 7.44 26.29 3.86
N TYR A 127 6.92 25.09 4.12
CA TYR A 127 6.30 24.28 3.10
C TYR A 127 5.02 23.66 3.62
N VAL A 128 4.14 23.31 2.69
CA VAL A 128 2.98 22.46 2.91
C VAL A 128 2.96 21.39 1.83
N ILE A 129 2.88 20.14 2.26
CA ILE A 129 2.77 18.94 1.44
C ILE A 129 1.42 18.30 1.73
N GLU A 130 0.60 18.07 0.70
CA GLU A 130 -0.69 17.41 0.87
C GLU A 130 -0.77 16.16 0.00
N GLY A 131 -1.11 15.02 0.61
CA GLY A 131 -1.25 13.75 -0.09
C GLY A 131 -2.72 13.46 -0.42
N TRP A 132 -2.99 13.13 -1.68
CA TRP A 132 -4.34 13.06 -2.21
C TRP A 132 -4.83 11.61 -2.33
N GLY A 133 -5.92 11.30 -1.64
CA GLY A 133 -6.51 9.96 -1.61
C GLY A 133 -7.22 9.57 -2.90
N ARG A 134 -7.76 8.35 -2.98
CA ARG A 134 -8.49 7.86 -4.18
C ARG A 134 -9.78 8.64 -4.52
N ARG A 135 -10.23 9.52 -3.62
CA ARG A 135 -11.42 10.39 -3.77
C ARG A 135 -11.06 11.88 -3.99
N ALA A 136 -9.80 12.18 -4.26
CA ALA A 136 -9.22 13.51 -4.11
C ALA A 136 -9.86 14.65 -4.90
N ALA A 137 -10.45 14.40 -6.08
CA ALA A 137 -10.96 15.49 -6.93
C ALA A 137 -12.00 16.41 -6.26
N LEU A 138 -12.63 15.99 -5.14
CA LEU A 138 -13.61 16.79 -4.39
C LEU A 138 -13.49 16.65 -2.86
N GLY A 139 -12.45 15.96 -2.36
CA GLY A 139 -12.33 15.60 -0.94
C GLY A 139 -11.09 16.21 -0.28
N PRO A 140 -11.05 16.29 1.07
CA PRO A 140 -9.86 16.76 1.75
C PRO A 140 -8.67 15.82 1.51
N PRO A 141 -7.43 16.32 1.59
CA PRO A 141 -6.24 15.49 1.51
C PRO A 141 -6.22 14.45 2.64
N VAL A 142 -5.63 13.28 2.37
CA VAL A 142 -5.50 12.17 3.33
C VAL A 142 -4.44 12.49 4.38
N ILE A 143 -3.46 13.32 4.01
CA ILE A 143 -2.39 13.78 4.89
C ILE A 143 -2.00 15.21 4.49
N VAL A 144 -1.71 16.03 5.50
CA VAL A 144 -1.10 17.34 5.34
C VAL A 144 0.12 17.37 6.25
N LEU A 145 1.27 17.67 5.66
CA LEU A 145 2.54 17.83 6.34
C LEU A 145 3.01 19.27 6.12
N SER A 146 3.57 19.88 7.15
CA SER A 146 4.13 21.22 7.03
C SER A 146 5.39 21.34 7.87
N GLY A 147 6.29 22.19 7.40
CA GLY A 147 7.50 22.55 8.11
C GLY A 147 7.79 24.04 7.96
N GLN A 148 8.57 24.57 8.88
CA GLN A 148 8.99 25.96 8.87
C GLN A 148 10.49 26.05 9.09
N ALA A 149 11.11 27.03 8.46
CA ALA A 149 12.52 27.34 8.58
C ALA A 149 12.77 27.79 10.02
N ARG A 150 13.43 26.94 10.80
CA ARG A 150 13.88 27.31 12.14
C ARG A 150 15.16 28.10 12.01
N PHE A 151 15.04 29.42 11.89
CA PHE A 151 16.19 30.31 12.05
C PHE A 151 16.69 30.21 13.49
N ASN A 152 17.76 29.45 13.71
CA ASN A 152 18.50 29.46 14.96
C ASN A 152 19.25 30.81 15.06
N LEU A 153 18.57 31.84 15.55
CA LEU A 153 19.18 33.14 15.91
C LEU A 153 19.97 33.08 17.25
N SER A 154 20.33 31.90 17.75
CA SER A 154 20.98 31.71 19.07
C SER A 154 22.51 31.55 19.04
N ALA A 155 23.21 32.10 18.04
CA ALA A 155 24.67 32.07 18.02
C ALA A 155 25.30 33.38 17.54
N SER A 156 25.00 34.50 18.21
CA SER A 156 25.83 35.71 18.11
C SER A 156 25.80 36.56 19.39
N HIS A 157 25.83 35.92 20.55
CA HIS A 157 26.10 36.61 21.81
C HIS A 157 27.11 35.80 22.62
N THR A 158 28.38 35.94 22.26
CA THR A 158 29.50 35.69 23.17
C THR A 158 30.70 36.44 22.59
N ASP A 159 30.95 37.59 23.22
CA ASP A 159 32.14 38.43 23.31
C ASP A 159 32.73 39.10 22.05
#